data_AF-A0ABD0QBF3-F1
#
_entry.id   AF-A0ABD0QBF3-F1
#
_cell.length_a   1.000
_cell.length_b   1.000
_cell.length_c   1.000
_cell.angle_alpha   90.00
_cell.angle_beta   90.00
_cell.angle_gamma   90.00
#
_symmetry.space_group_name_H-M   'P 1'
#
loop_
_entity.id
_entity.type
_entity.pdbx_description
1 polymer ?
#
loop_
_entity_poly.entity_id
_entity_poly.type
_entity_poly.pdbx_seq_one_letter_code
_entity_poly.pdbx_strand_id
1 'polypeptide(L)'
;ELLSCCEEGKGEIKDGLEVMLSVPKRANDAMHVSMLEGFDENLDVQGELILQDTFQVWDPKSLIRKGRDRHLFLFEISLVFSKEIKDSAGRSKYIYKNKLL
;
A
#
# COMPACT_ATOMS: atom_id res chain seq x y z
N GLU A 1 20.94 -15.03 16.25
CA GLU A 1 21.17 -14.42 14.92
C GLU A 1 22.09 -13.21 15.09
N LEU A 2 22.71 -12.67 14.03
CA LEU A 2 23.72 -11.60 14.16
C LEU A 2 23.20 -10.38 14.97
N LEU A 3 21.95 -9.97 14.75
CA LEU A 3 21.31 -8.90 15.52
C LEU A 3 21.21 -9.15 17.03
N SER A 4 21.14 -10.41 17.47
CA SER A 4 21.02 -10.74 18.89
C SER A 4 22.37 -10.80 19.62
N CYS A 5 23.50 -10.75 18.89
CA CYS A 5 24.83 -10.92 19.48
C CYS A 5 25.88 -9.89 19.02
N CYS A 6 25.55 -8.99 18.09
CA CYS A 6 26.40 -7.86 17.71
C CYS A 6 26.03 -6.58 18.47
N GLU A 7 26.99 -5.66 18.61
CA GLU A 7 26.74 -4.35 19.21
C GLU A 7 25.76 -3.54 18.34
N GLU A 8 24.77 -2.93 19.00
CA GLU A 8 23.73 -2.14 18.34
C GLU A 8 24.35 -0.96 17.56
N GLY A 9 23.87 -0.75 16.33
CA GLY A 9 24.34 0.33 15.45
C GLY A 9 25.71 0.09 14.79
N LYS A 10 26.35 -1.06 14.98
CA LYS A 10 27.60 -1.41 14.28
C LYS A 10 27.41 -2.41 13.15
N GLY A 11 28.24 -2.27 12.12
CA GLY A 11 28.36 -3.23 11.02
C GLY A 11 27.15 -3.30 10.08
N GLU A 12 26.29 -2.27 10.07
CA GLU A 12 25.13 -2.14 9.16
C GLU A 12 24.17 -3.34 9.21
N ILE A 13 24.21 -4.16 10.26
CA ILE A 13 23.46 -5.41 10.35
C ILE A 13 21.95 -5.12 10.35
N LYS A 14 21.55 -4.04 11.04
CA LYS A 14 20.16 -3.57 11.07
C LYS A 14 19.73 -3.07 9.70
N ASP A 15 20.54 -2.21 9.07
CA ASP A 15 20.23 -1.64 7.74
C ASP A 15 20.17 -2.74 6.67
N GLY A 16 21.09 -3.69 6.70
CA GLY A 16 21.08 -4.87 5.84
C GLY A 16 19.84 -5.74 6.04
N LEU A 17 19.40 -5.95 7.30
CA LEU A 17 18.14 -6.63 7.57
C LEU A 17 16.94 -5.84 7.00
N GLU A 18 16.90 -4.52 7.21
CA GLU A 18 15.82 -3.66 6.68
C GLU A 18 15.74 -3.76 5.14
N VAL A 19 16.88 -3.78 4.45
CA VAL A 19 16.94 -4.00 3.00
C VAL A 19 16.38 -5.38 2.64
N MET A 20 16.78 -6.44 3.35
CA MET A 20 16.28 -7.80 3.09
C MET A 20 14.78 -7.94 3.35
N LEU A 21 14.25 -7.28 4.39
CA LEU A 21 12.82 -7.23 4.68
C LEU A 21 12.05 -6.40 3.64
N SER A 22 12.68 -5.38 3.05
CA SER A 22 12.05 -4.54 2.02
C SER A 22 11.75 -5.29 0.72
N VAL A 23 12.51 -6.34 0.39
CA VAL A 23 12.37 -7.08 -0.87
C VAL A 23 11.02 -7.80 -0.98
N PRO A 24 10.63 -8.71 -0.06
CA PRO A 24 9.32 -9.35 -0.11
C PRO A 24 8.18 -8.34 0.07
N LYS A 25 8.40 -7.28 0.86
CA LYS A 25 7.43 -6.20 1.05
C LYS A 25 7.12 -5.48 -0.28
N ARG A 26 8.15 -5.07 -1.02
CA ARG A 26 7.98 -4.42 -2.34
C ARG A 26 7.35 -5.35 -3.38
N ALA A 27 7.69 -6.64 -3.35
CA ALA A 27 7.05 -7.63 -4.23
C ALA A 27 5.55 -7.78 -3.91
N ASN A 28 5.19 -7.85 -2.62
CA ASN A 28 3.80 -7.88 -2.18
C ASN A 28 3.05 -6.60 -2.59
N ASP A 29 3.66 -5.44 -2.34
CA ASP A 29 3.09 -4.14 -2.71
C ASP A 29 2.83 -4.03 -4.22
N ALA A 30 3.79 -4.46 -5.06
CA ALA A 30 3.60 -4.51 -6.51
C ALA A 30 2.46 -5.45 -6.93
N MET A 31 2.29 -6.59 -6.23
CA MET A 31 1.14 -7.48 -6.44
C MET A 31 -0.18 -6.75 -6.14
N HIS A 32 -0.28 -6.03 -5.02
CA HIS A 32 -1.47 -5.25 -4.67
C HIS A 32 -1.76 -4.14 -5.69
N VAL A 33 -0.73 -3.44 -6.16
CA VAL A 33 -0.88 -2.41 -7.22
C VAL A 33 -1.40 -3.03 -8.51
N SER A 34 -0.92 -4.22 -8.90
CA SER A 34 -1.41 -4.90 -10.11
C SER A 34 -2.90 -5.28 -10.05
N MET A 35 -3.49 -5.32 -8.84
CA MET A 35 -4.91 -5.60 -8.62
C MET A 35 -5.78 -4.33 -8.63
N LEU A 36 -5.18 -3.14 -8.78
CA LEU A 36 -5.89 -1.86 -8.90
C LEU A 36 -6.46 -1.68 -10.32
N GLU A 37 -7.78 -1.52 -10.40
CA GLU A 37 -8.54 -1.31 -11.64
C GLU A 37 -9.23 0.06 -11.64
N GLY A 38 -9.34 0.66 -12.83
CA GLY A 38 -10.05 1.93 -13.06
C GLY A 38 -9.29 3.17 -12.61
N PHE A 39 -7.98 3.07 -12.37
CA PHE A 39 -7.09 4.22 -12.22
C PHE A 39 -6.53 4.58 -13.60
N ASP A 40 -7.13 5.58 -14.26
CA ASP A 40 -6.83 5.92 -15.66
C ASP A 40 -5.54 6.74 -15.85
N GLU A 41 -4.90 7.16 -14.75
CA GLU A 41 -3.63 7.86 -14.79
C GLU A 41 -2.45 6.90 -14.86
N ASN A 42 -1.31 7.39 -15.38
CA ASN A 42 -0.09 6.61 -15.35
C ASN A 42 0.38 6.42 -13.89
N LEU A 43 0.55 5.18 -13.45
CA LEU A 43 1.09 4.86 -12.12
C LEU A 43 2.54 5.32 -11.98
N ASP A 44 3.32 5.31 -13.07
CA ASP A 44 4.73 5.73 -13.05
C ASP A 44 4.90 7.19 -12.62
N VAL A 45 3.89 8.04 -12.87
CA VAL A 45 3.95 9.46 -12.47
C VAL A 45 3.58 9.69 -11.00
N GLN A 46 3.16 8.66 -10.27
CA GLN A 46 2.85 8.76 -8.84
C GLN A 46 4.09 8.57 -7.95
N GLY A 47 5.20 8.08 -8.53
CA GLY A 47 6.42 7.73 -7.79
C GLY A 47 6.35 6.33 -7.15
N GLU A 48 7.31 6.03 -6.27
CA GLU A 48 7.35 4.74 -5.58
C GLU A 48 6.14 4.55 -4.64
N LEU A 49 5.61 3.32 -4.58
CA LEU A 49 4.63 2.97 -3.56
C LEU A 49 5.33 2.83 -2.20
N ILE A 50 5.02 3.74 -1.28
CA ILE A 50 5.61 3.76 0.07
C ILE A 50 4.90 2.76 0.96
N LEU A 51 3.56 2.74 0.97
CA LEU A 51 2.74 1.86 1.80
C LEU A 51 1.40 1.54 1.13
N GLN A 52 0.85 0.38 1.43
CA GLN A 52 -0.56 0.07 1.20
C GLN A 52 -1.16 -0.64 2.41
N ASP A 53 -2.41 -0.33 2.72
CA ASP A 53 -3.17 -1.02 3.77
C ASP A 53 -4.67 -0.71 3.68
N THR A 54 -5.48 -1.43 4.45
CA THR A 54 -6.92 -1.25 4.55
C THR A 54 -7.29 -0.40 5.77
N PHE A 55 -8.05 0.65 5.55
CA PHE A 55 -8.53 1.54 6.60
C PHE A 55 -10.04 1.76 6.50
N GLN A 56 -10.65 2.08 7.63
CA GLN A 56 -12.01 2.59 7.66
C GLN A 56 -11.99 4.11 7.42
N VAL A 57 -12.56 4.55 6.30
CA VAL A 57 -12.51 5.97 5.87
C VAL A 57 -13.88 6.63 6.02
N TRP A 58 -13.90 7.79 6.68
CA TRP A 58 -15.06 8.67 6.78
C TRP A 58 -14.91 9.85 5.83
N ASP A 59 -15.72 9.88 4.79
CA ASP A 59 -15.77 11.00 3.85
C ASP A 59 -16.76 12.07 4.36
N PRO A 60 -16.30 13.29 4.70
CA PRO A 60 -17.18 14.35 5.18
C PRO A 60 -18.16 14.84 4.10
N LYS A 61 -17.90 14.57 2.82
CA LYS A 61 -18.79 14.90 1.69
C LYS A 61 -19.87 13.84 1.45
N SER A 62 -19.78 12.68 2.11
CA SER A 62 -20.79 11.63 1.99
C SER A 62 -22.09 12.03 2.70
N LEU A 63 -23.22 11.89 2.00
CA LEU A 63 -24.57 12.10 2.57
C LEU A 63 -24.80 11.30 3.86
N ILE A 64 -24.26 10.08 3.90
CA ILE A 64 -24.30 9.22 5.08
C ILE A 64 -22.91 9.24 5.73
N ARG A 65 -22.83 9.75 6.96
CA ARG A 65 -21.61 9.76 7.79
C ARG A 65 -21.33 8.38 8.39
N LYS A 66 -20.88 7.46 7.55
CA LYS A 66 -20.45 6.12 7.97
C LYS A 66 -19.06 5.81 7.44
N GLY A 67 -18.29 5.08 8.24
CA GLY A 67 -17.00 4.55 7.82
C GLY A 67 -17.20 3.55 6.69
N ARG A 68 -16.30 3.58 5.70
CA ARG A 68 -16.27 2.61 4.60
C ARG A 68 -14.87 2.05 4.49
N ASP A 69 -14.76 0.74 4.33
CA ASP A 69 -13.47 0.10 4.11
C ASP A 69 -12.89 0.58 2.77
N ARG A 70 -11.65 1.02 2.82
CA ARG A 70 -10.86 1.45 1.67
C ARG A 70 -9.49 0.82 1.78
N HIS A 71 -9.04 0.25 0.68
CA HIS A 71 -7.64 -0.11 0.53
C HIS A 71 -6.92 1.10 -0.07
N LEU A 72 -5.92 1.60 0.64
CA LEU A 72 -5.19 2.81 0.29
C LEU A 72 -3.82 2.45 -0.25
N PHE A 73 -3.38 3.19 -1.26
CA PHE A 73 -2.04 3.14 -1.81
C PHE A 73 -1.40 4.52 -1.64
N LEU A 74 -0.39 4.60 -0.79
CA LEU A 74 0.39 5.81 -0.57
C LEU A 74 1.62 5.80 -1.47
N PHE A 75 1.54 6.54 -2.56
CA PHE A 75 2.67 6.82 -3.44
C PHE A 75 3.40 8.09 -2.98
N GLU A 76 4.61 8.33 -3.50
CA GLU A 76 5.38 9.55 -3.20
C GLU A 76 4.63 10.85 -3.54
N ILE A 77 3.80 10.83 -4.58
CA ILE A 77 3.14 12.03 -5.12
C ILE A 77 1.63 12.03 -4.86
N SER A 78 1.06 10.92 -4.36
CA SER A 78 -0.38 10.86 -4.12
C SER A 78 -0.82 9.77 -3.15
N LEU A 79 -2.04 9.93 -2.64
CA LEU A 79 -2.76 8.91 -1.90
C LEU A 79 -3.98 8.44 -2.70
N VAL A 80 -3.96 7.20 -3.15
CA VAL A 80 -5.05 6.59 -3.92
C VAL A 80 -5.96 5.78 -2.99
N PHE A 81 -7.26 6.06 -3.07
CA PHE A 81 -8.31 5.35 -2.36
C PHE A 81 -8.99 4.37 -3.30
N SER A 82 -9.11 3.12 -2.87
CA SER A 82 -9.81 2.08 -3.61
C SER A 82 -10.78 1.29 -2.74
N LYS A 83 -11.71 0.57 -3.35
CA LYS A 83 -12.58 -0.39 -2.67
C LYS A 83 -12.18 -1.79 -3.08
N GLU A 84 -11.89 -2.64 -2.10
CA GLU A 84 -11.72 -4.07 -2.35
C GLU A 84 -13.06 -4.71 -2.74
N ILE A 85 -13.02 -5.54 -3.77
CA ILE A 85 -14.07 -6.47 -4.17
C ILE A 85 -13.43 -7.85 -4.36
N LYS A 86 -14.22 -8.91 -4.22
CA LYS A 86 -13.78 -10.27 -4.56
C LYS A 86 -14.52 -10.75 -5.79
N ASP A 87 -13.79 -11.37 -6.71
CA ASP A 87 -14.41 -12.03 -7.87
C ASP A 87 -15.09 -13.35 -7.47
N SER A 88 -15.72 -14.03 -8.43
CA SER A 88 -16.40 -15.31 -8.20
C SER A 88 -15.46 -16.44 -7.75
N ALA A 89 -14.16 -16.31 -7.98
CA ALA A 89 -13.13 -17.24 -7.51
C ALA A 89 -12.54 -16.82 -6.15
N GLY A 90 -13.05 -15.74 -5.53
CA GLY A 90 -12.58 -15.23 -4.25
C GLY A 90 -11.31 -14.38 -4.32
N ARG A 91 -10.82 -14.06 -5.52
CA ARG A 91 -9.62 -13.23 -5.71
C ARG A 91 -9.96 -11.75 -5.52
N SER A 92 -9.13 -11.05 -4.77
CA SER A 92 -9.32 -9.63 -4.50
C SER A 92 -8.98 -8.78 -5.72
N LYS A 93 -9.74 -7.69 -5.89
CA LYS A 93 -9.49 -6.60 -6.83
C LYS A 93 -9.75 -5.28 -6.13
N TYR A 94 -9.04 -4.23 -6.50
CA TYR A 94 -9.19 -2.90 -5.93
C TYR A 94 -9.79 -1.96 -6.97
N ILE A 95 -11.02 -1.52 -6.75
CA ILE A 95 -11.68 -0.57 -7.65
C ILE A 95 -11.37 0.85 -7.20
N TYR A 96 -10.72 1.63 -8.06
CA TYR A 96 -10.43 3.04 -7.81
C TYR A 96 -11.67 3.83 -7.34
N LYS A 97 -11.45 4.78 -6.41
CA LYS A 97 -12.48 5.67 -5.87
C LYS A 97 -12.12 7.14 -5.92
N ASN A 98 -10.93 7.48 -5.45
CA ASN A 98 -10.48 8.86 -5.38
C ASN A 98 -8.95 8.92 -5.24
N LYS A 99 -8.38 10.08 -5.52
CA LYS A 99 -6.97 10.40 -5.28
C LYS A 99 -6.87 11.71 -4.50
N LEU A 100 -5.95 11.77 -3.55
CA LEU A 100 -5.48 13.02 -2.95
C LEU A 100 -4.05 13.28 -3.42
N LEU A 101 -3.77 14.54 -3.75
CA LEU A 101 -2.43 15.05 -4.09
C LEU A 101 -1.83 15.76 -2.87
#